data_AF-A0A932HVR2-F1
#
_entry.id   AF-A0A932HVR2-F1
#
_cell.length_a   1.000
_cell.length_b   1.000
_cell.length_c   1.000
_cell.angle_alpha   90.00
_cell.angle_beta   90.00
_cell.angle_gamma   90.00
#
_symmetry.space_group_name_H-M   'P 1'
#
loop_
_entity.id
_entity.type
_entity.pdbx_description
1 polymer ?
#
loop_
_entity_poly.entity_id
_entity_poly.type
_entity_poly.pdbx_seq_one_letter_code
_entity_poly.pdbx_strand_id
1 'polypeptide(L)'
;MDAIILQRRERQVLHDIKWKKFLRRARLLRYIPFVRFAFASGSMATGNVSKTSDFDVLIGAREGRIFTTRFFAALLFGVFGWRRTRLDRHEAAADKVCLNHFVTRSAYCLKPPYSDAWRAMYRNLVPVFGKTDAVNAFWESNSGWMGERTRYAEDARHIGERQNIIGRGFAWVLSGVLGNVLERALRFLQMKKIERSMRSVPADYRPRIIVSDVELEFHPDQRKFEQ
;
A
#
# COMPACT_ATOMS: atom_id res chain seq x y z
N MET A 1 -9.07 -13.04 33.70
CA MET A 1 -8.03 -12.02 33.49
C MET A 1 -6.87 -12.59 32.68
N ASP A 2 -6.37 -13.77 33.03
CA ASP A 2 -5.16 -14.38 32.42
C ASP A 2 -5.31 -14.75 30.95
N ALA A 3 -6.48 -15.23 30.52
CA ALA A 3 -6.75 -15.57 29.12
C ALA A 3 -6.66 -14.35 28.17
N ILE A 4 -7.10 -13.18 28.62
CA ILE A 4 -7.04 -11.93 27.83
C ILE A 4 -5.58 -11.46 27.71
N ILE A 5 -4.81 -11.57 28.79
CA ILE A 5 -3.39 -11.21 28.80
C ILE A 5 -2.62 -12.16 27.87
N LEU A 6 -2.88 -13.46 27.95
CA LEU A 6 -2.26 -14.46 27.09
C LEU A 6 -2.56 -14.19 25.62
N GLN A 7 -3.83 -13.97 25.27
CA GLN A 7 -4.23 -13.65 23.90
C GLN A 7 -3.56 -12.38 23.35
N ARG A 8 -3.40 -11.34 24.19
CA ARG A 8 -2.68 -10.12 23.82
C ARG A 8 -1.20 -10.40 23.55
N ARG A 9 -0.55 -11.18 24.41
CA ARG A 9 0.86 -11.59 24.24
C ARG A 9 1.06 -12.42 22.97
N GLU A 10 0.20 -13.40 22.71
CA GLU A 10 0.24 -14.21 21.49
C GLU A 10 0.09 -13.35 20.23
N ARG A 11 -0.84 -12.38 20.25
CA ARG A 11 -1.04 -11.45 19.13
C ARG A 11 0.19 -10.57 18.91
N GLN A 12 0.81 -10.08 19.98
CA GLN A 12 2.04 -9.28 19.89
C GLN A 12 3.20 -10.09 19.28
N VAL A 13 3.41 -11.33 19.74
CA VAL A 13 4.41 -12.23 19.16
C VAL A 13 4.15 -12.46 17.68
N LEU A 14 2.89 -12.71 17.29
CA LEU A 14 2.51 -12.89 15.89
C LEU A 14 2.76 -11.62 15.06
N HIS A 15 2.48 -10.44 15.62
CA HIS A 15 2.70 -9.14 14.99
C HIS A 15 4.18 -8.92 14.67
N ASP A 16 5.06 -9.20 15.63
CA ASP A 16 6.51 -9.07 15.46
C ASP A 16 7.06 -10.05 14.41
N ILE A 17 6.59 -11.31 14.43
CA ILE A 17 6.94 -12.31 13.42
C ILE A 17 6.53 -11.84 12.02
N LYS A 18 5.32 -11.30 11.89
CA LYS A 18 4.81 -10.78 10.62
C LYS A 18 5.56 -9.54 10.16
N TRP A 19 5.93 -8.63 11.06
CA TRP A 19 6.76 -7.48 10.73
C TRP A 19 8.11 -7.91 10.17
N LYS A 20 8.78 -8.87 10.81
CA LYS A 20 10.06 -9.40 10.33
C LYS A 20 9.94 -9.97 8.91
N LYS A 21 8.84 -10.69 8.61
CA LYS A 21 8.57 -11.20 7.26
C LYS A 21 8.27 -10.07 6.28
N PHE A 22 7.39 -9.14 6.63
CA PHE A 22 7.01 -8.03 5.78
C PHE A 22 8.20 -7.16 5.40
N LEU A 23 9.03 -6.75 6.37
CA LEU A 23 10.19 -5.89 6.12
C LEU A 23 11.22 -6.53 5.19
N ARG A 24 11.38 -7.86 5.23
CA ARG A 24 12.22 -8.58 4.26
C ARG A 24 11.67 -8.45 2.84
N ARG A 25 10.34 -8.59 2.67
CA ARG A 25 9.66 -8.46 1.36
C ARG A 25 9.65 -7.01 0.88
N ALA A 26 9.44 -6.06 1.79
CA ALA A 26 9.40 -4.62 1.52
C ALA A 26 10.72 -4.09 0.93
N ARG A 27 11.86 -4.77 1.13
CA ARG A 27 13.13 -4.43 0.47
C ARG A 27 13.03 -4.39 -1.06
N LEU A 28 12.08 -5.13 -1.64
CA LEU A 28 11.82 -5.07 -3.09
C LEU A 28 11.36 -3.69 -3.56
N LEU A 29 10.78 -2.86 -2.69
CA LEU A 29 10.36 -1.50 -3.03
C LEU A 29 11.52 -0.63 -3.56
N ARG A 30 12.76 -0.92 -3.14
CA ARG A 30 13.98 -0.24 -3.59
C ARG A 30 14.26 -0.39 -5.09
N TYR A 31 13.71 -1.41 -5.73
CA TYR A 31 13.93 -1.70 -7.16
C TYR A 31 12.81 -1.17 -8.05
N ILE A 32 11.70 -0.71 -7.47
CA ILE A 32 10.54 -0.25 -8.21
C ILE A 32 10.79 1.21 -8.61
N PRO A 33 10.76 1.54 -9.91
CA PRO A 33 10.95 2.91 -10.37
C PRO A 33 9.81 3.80 -9.87
N PHE A 34 10.12 5.08 -9.64
CA PHE A 34 9.16 6.14 -9.29
C PHE A 34 8.43 6.01 -7.94
N VAL A 35 8.73 5.01 -7.11
CA VAL A 35 8.29 4.99 -5.70
C VAL A 35 8.94 6.14 -4.94
N ARG A 36 8.11 6.98 -4.31
CA ARG A 36 8.51 8.09 -3.44
C ARG A 36 8.51 7.67 -1.97
N PHE A 37 7.49 6.90 -1.57
CA PHE A 37 7.38 6.28 -0.26
C PHE A 37 6.46 5.06 -0.29
N ALA A 38 6.46 4.30 0.80
CA ALA A 38 5.48 3.29 1.10
C ALA A 38 5.15 3.23 2.59
N PHE A 39 3.88 3.00 2.90
CA PHE A 39 3.38 2.75 4.24
C PHE A 39 2.89 1.31 4.36
N ALA A 40 3.12 0.70 5.52
CA ALA A 40 2.31 -0.44 5.95
C ALA A 40 0.96 0.08 6.44
N SER A 41 -0.11 -0.62 6.06
CA SER A 41 -1.49 -0.28 6.42
C SER A 41 -2.21 -1.48 7.07
N GLY A 42 -3.52 -1.34 7.27
CA GLY A 42 -4.42 -2.42 7.66
C GLY A 42 -4.05 -3.07 9.00
N SER A 43 -4.04 -4.40 9.02
CA SER A 43 -3.80 -5.17 10.25
C SER A 43 -2.38 -4.98 10.82
N MET A 44 -1.39 -4.75 9.96
CA MET A 44 0.00 -4.50 10.37
C MET A 44 0.13 -3.15 11.09
N ALA A 45 -0.52 -2.11 10.54
CA ALA A 45 -0.57 -0.78 11.14
C ALA A 45 -1.31 -0.77 12.47
N THR A 46 -2.49 -1.40 12.52
CA THR A 46 -3.39 -1.35 13.69
C THR A 46 -3.06 -2.37 14.80
N GLY A 47 -2.13 -3.31 14.56
CA GLY A 47 -1.81 -4.38 15.51
C GLY A 47 -2.83 -5.53 15.56
N ASN A 48 -3.94 -5.41 14.82
CA ASN A 48 -5.00 -6.42 14.74
C ASN A 48 -4.66 -7.54 13.75
N VAL A 49 -3.51 -8.17 13.91
CA VAL A 49 -3.04 -9.26 13.05
C VAL A 49 -3.63 -10.61 13.42
N SER A 50 -3.87 -11.44 12.40
CA SER A 50 -4.23 -12.86 12.51
C SER A 50 -3.28 -13.69 11.66
N LYS A 51 -3.26 -15.02 11.82
CA LYS A 51 -2.38 -15.90 11.02
C LYS A 51 -2.60 -15.72 9.51
N THR A 52 -3.83 -15.46 9.09
CA THR A 52 -4.24 -15.26 7.69
C THR A 52 -4.06 -13.83 7.18
N SER A 53 -3.63 -12.88 8.03
CA SER A 53 -3.36 -11.50 7.61
C SER A 53 -2.32 -11.44 6.50
N ASP A 54 -2.63 -10.65 5.47
CA ASP A 54 -1.73 -10.18 4.44
C ASP A 54 -1.05 -8.87 4.88
N PHE A 55 -0.21 -8.32 3.99
CA PHE A 55 0.51 -7.06 4.20
C PHE A 55 -0.06 -5.99 3.27
N ASP A 56 -0.99 -5.19 3.77
CA ASP A 56 -1.52 -4.01 3.06
C ASP A 56 -0.45 -2.93 2.91
N VAL A 57 -0.26 -2.44 1.68
CA VAL A 57 0.77 -1.43 1.37
C VAL A 57 0.16 -0.29 0.57
N LEU A 58 0.29 0.92 1.11
CA LEU A 58 0.01 2.18 0.41
C LEU A 58 1.33 2.71 -0.18
N ILE A 59 1.36 3.00 -1.47
CA ILE A 59 2.55 3.48 -2.18
C ILE A 59 2.35 4.90 -2.72
N GLY A 60 3.26 5.80 -2.35
CA GLY A 60 3.38 7.10 -2.99
C GLY A 60 4.18 6.98 -4.28
N ALA A 61 3.55 7.26 -5.43
CA ALA A 61 4.19 7.27 -6.74
C ALA A 61 4.53 8.70 -7.19
N ARG A 62 5.48 8.83 -8.11
CA ARG A 62 5.70 10.10 -8.83
C ARG A 62 4.50 10.42 -9.72
N GLU A 63 4.14 11.70 -9.80
CA GLU A 63 3.13 12.21 -10.73
C GLU A 63 3.38 11.71 -12.16
N GLY A 64 2.30 11.30 -12.85
CA GLY A 64 2.34 10.78 -14.21
C GLY A 64 3.07 9.44 -14.39
N ARG A 65 3.32 8.69 -13.30
CA ARG A 65 4.00 7.38 -13.32
C ARG A 65 3.29 6.31 -12.50
N ILE A 66 2.03 6.55 -12.10
CA ILE A 66 1.32 5.67 -11.16
C ILE A 66 1.11 4.27 -11.74
N PHE A 67 0.78 4.15 -13.04
CA PHE A 67 0.56 2.87 -13.69
C PHE A 67 1.86 2.11 -13.92
N THR A 68 2.95 2.80 -14.26
CA THR A 68 4.30 2.21 -14.35
C THR A 68 4.75 1.71 -12.98
N THR A 69 4.61 2.53 -11.94
CA THR A 69 4.97 2.16 -10.56
C THR A 69 4.21 0.90 -10.12
N ARG A 70 2.89 0.88 -10.34
CA ARG A 70 2.03 -0.28 -10.01
C ARG A 70 2.42 -1.51 -10.81
N PHE A 71 2.73 -1.38 -12.09
CA PHE A 71 3.16 -2.50 -12.94
C PHE A 71 4.43 -3.15 -12.40
N PHE A 72 5.48 -2.35 -12.15
CA PHE A 72 6.74 -2.89 -11.61
C PHE A 72 6.57 -3.46 -10.21
N ALA A 73 5.75 -2.85 -9.35
CA ALA A 73 5.41 -3.41 -8.06
C ALA A 73 4.73 -4.78 -8.20
N ALA A 74 3.70 -4.87 -9.04
CA ALA A 74 2.96 -6.10 -9.25
C ALA A 74 3.81 -7.19 -9.90
N LEU A 75 4.68 -6.82 -10.85
CA LEU A 75 5.63 -7.72 -11.49
C LEU A 75 6.63 -8.26 -10.47
N LEU A 76 7.32 -7.36 -9.75
CA LEU A 76 8.40 -7.74 -8.85
C LEU A 76 7.89 -8.63 -7.71
N PHE A 77 6.84 -8.21 -6.98
CA PHE A 77 6.24 -9.05 -5.95
C PHE A 77 5.59 -10.32 -6.53
N GLY A 78 5.12 -10.28 -7.79
CA GLY A 78 4.55 -11.44 -8.48
C GLY A 78 5.59 -12.51 -8.79
N VAL A 79 6.76 -12.13 -9.29
CA VAL A 79 7.88 -13.04 -9.60
C VAL A 79 8.32 -13.82 -8.37
N PHE A 80 8.33 -13.20 -7.19
CA PHE A 80 8.66 -13.88 -5.93
C PHE A 80 7.48 -14.64 -5.30
N GLY A 81 6.30 -14.67 -5.94
CA GLY A 81 5.09 -15.27 -5.38
C GLY A 81 4.56 -14.56 -4.12
N TRP A 82 5.02 -13.33 -3.87
CA TRP A 82 4.70 -12.57 -2.67
C TRP A 82 3.52 -11.61 -2.87
N ARG A 83 3.03 -11.42 -4.09
CA ARG A 83 1.90 -10.52 -4.36
C ARG A 83 0.57 -11.18 -4.02
N ARG A 84 -0.28 -10.49 -3.25
CA ARG A 84 -1.68 -10.88 -3.05
C ARG A 84 -2.49 -10.60 -4.32
N THR A 85 -3.32 -11.57 -4.69
CA THR A 85 -4.25 -11.51 -5.80
C THR A 85 -5.69 -11.62 -5.30
N ARG A 86 -6.67 -11.26 -6.13
CA ARG A 86 -8.10 -11.43 -5.81
C ARG A 86 -8.49 -12.90 -5.59
N LEU A 87 -7.72 -13.84 -6.13
CA LEU A 87 -7.96 -15.27 -5.96
C LEU A 87 -7.51 -15.79 -4.60
N ASP A 88 -6.65 -15.04 -3.90
CA ASP A 88 -6.12 -15.44 -2.60
C ASP A 88 -7.16 -15.18 -1.49
N ARG A 89 -7.73 -16.27 -0.97
CA ARG A 89 -8.66 -16.27 0.17
C ARG A 89 -8.01 -16.94 1.37
N HIS A 90 -8.40 -16.50 2.57
CA HIS A 90 -7.99 -17.08 3.85
C HIS A 90 -6.46 -17.31 3.94
N GLU A 91 -6.03 -18.56 4.10
CA GLU A 91 -4.63 -18.96 4.25
C GLU A 91 -3.78 -18.61 3.02
N ALA A 92 -4.37 -18.64 1.82
CA ALA A 92 -3.66 -18.30 0.58
C ALA A 92 -3.25 -16.82 0.49
N ALA A 93 -3.89 -15.94 1.27
CA ALA A 93 -3.54 -14.53 1.38
C ALA A 93 -2.44 -14.26 2.41
N ALA A 94 -2.17 -15.22 3.31
CA ALA A 94 -1.28 -15.02 4.45
C ALA A 94 0.12 -14.57 4.02
N ASP A 95 0.62 -13.54 4.71
CA ASP A 95 1.93 -12.93 4.51
C ASP A 95 2.17 -12.34 3.10
N LYS A 96 1.21 -12.37 2.17
CA LYS A 96 1.36 -11.77 0.84
C LYS A 96 1.22 -10.25 0.90
N VAL A 97 1.93 -9.54 0.02
CA VAL A 97 1.87 -8.08 -0.14
C VAL A 97 0.67 -7.71 -1.00
N CYS A 98 -0.27 -6.99 -0.41
CA CYS A 98 -1.42 -6.42 -1.07
C CYS A 98 -1.11 -4.97 -1.48
N LEU A 99 -0.96 -4.77 -2.78
CA LEU A 99 -0.73 -3.47 -3.40
C LEU A 99 -2.09 -2.77 -3.63
N ASN A 100 -2.76 -2.45 -2.52
CA ASN A 100 -4.15 -2.01 -2.52
C ASN A 100 -4.32 -0.51 -2.79
N HIS A 101 -3.33 0.33 -2.47
CA HIS A 101 -3.46 1.78 -2.62
C HIS A 101 -2.21 2.42 -3.21
N PHE A 102 -2.36 3.18 -4.28
CA PHE A 102 -1.33 4.03 -4.86
C PHE A 102 -1.86 5.45 -4.95
N VAL A 103 -1.03 6.42 -4.59
CA VAL A 103 -1.35 7.85 -4.68
C VAL A 103 -0.18 8.63 -5.26
N THR A 104 -0.46 9.66 -6.04
CA THR A 104 0.50 10.70 -6.41
C THR A 104 0.32 11.93 -5.52
N ARG A 105 1.21 12.92 -5.65
CA ARG A 105 1.23 14.09 -4.75
C ARG A 105 -0.08 14.86 -4.79
N SER A 106 -0.72 14.92 -5.95
CA SER A 106 -2.04 15.57 -6.14
C SER A 106 -3.20 14.86 -5.42
N ALA A 107 -3.00 13.60 -4.99
CA ALA A 107 -3.99 12.80 -4.29
C ALA A 107 -3.46 12.19 -2.98
N TYR A 108 -2.49 12.84 -2.32
CA TYR A 108 -2.03 12.39 -0.99
C TYR A 108 -3.12 12.50 0.06
N CYS A 109 -3.96 13.53 0.01
CA CYS A 109 -5.10 13.64 0.91
C CYS A 109 -6.18 12.63 0.49
N LEU A 110 -6.56 11.75 1.42
CA LEU A 110 -7.71 10.88 1.25
C LEU A 110 -8.95 11.76 0.98
N LYS A 111 -9.82 11.35 0.04
CA LYS A 111 -11.10 12.03 -0.16
C LYS A 111 -12.13 11.58 0.88
N PRO A 112 -13.01 12.47 1.36
CA PRO A 112 -14.07 12.11 2.30
C PRO A 112 -15.01 11.02 1.72
N PRO A 113 -15.75 10.30 2.58
CA PRO A 113 -15.93 10.54 4.03
C PRO A 113 -14.78 10.02 4.92
N TYR A 114 -14.52 10.73 6.02
CA TYR A 114 -13.49 10.38 7.03
C TYR A 114 -14.12 9.68 8.23
N SER A 115 -14.48 8.41 8.07
CA SER A 115 -14.98 7.59 9.18
C SER A 115 -13.92 7.38 10.26
N ASP A 116 -14.35 6.94 11.44
CA ASP A 116 -13.43 6.62 12.54
C ASP A 116 -12.50 5.47 12.17
N ALA A 117 -12.96 4.53 11.34
CA ALA A 117 -12.11 3.50 10.77
C ALA A 117 -10.99 4.06 9.89
N TRP A 118 -11.28 5.05 9.02
CA TRP A 118 -10.25 5.72 8.22
C TRP A 118 -9.27 6.50 9.10
N ARG A 119 -9.78 7.24 10.10
CA ARG A 119 -8.94 7.97 11.07
C ARG A 119 -8.01 7.03 11.82
N ALA A 120 -8.55 5.92 12.34
CA ALA A 120 -7.77 4.91 13.04
C ALA A 120 -6.71 4.28 12.14
N MET A 121 -7.04 3.94 10.88
CA MET A 121 -6.06 3.40 9.94
C MET A 121 -4.94 4.40 9.65
N TYR A 122 -5.30 5.63 9.26
CA TYR A 122 -4.34 6.63 8.80
C TYR A 122 -3.41 7.12 9.91
N ARG A 123 -3.90 7.26 11.15
CA ARG A 123 -3.07 7.56 12.34
C ARG A 123 -1.98 6.51 12.57
N ASN A 124 -2.30 5.26 12.28
CA ASN A 124 -1.44 4.11 12.53
C ASN A 124 -0.57 3.69 11.33
N LEU A 125 -0.62 4.41 10.20
CA LEU A 125 0.25 4.12 9.05
C LEU A 125 1.73 4.16 9.45
N VAL A 126 2.46 3.12 9.08
CA VAL A 126 3.88 2.97 9.44
C VAL A 126 4.74 3.21 8.22
N PRO A 127 5.61 4.24 8.21
CA PRO A 127 6.51 4.50 7.09
C PRO A 127 7.52 3.36 7.00
N VAL A 128 7.52 2.61 5.91
CA VAL A 128 8.48 1.51 5.73
C VAL A 128 9.55 1.83 4.72
N PHE A 129 9.29 2.69 3.75
CA PHE A 129 10.26 3.05 2.72
C PHE A 129 9.99 4.45 2.19
N GLY A 130 11.03 5.11 1.69
CA GLY A 130 10.89 6.40 1.01
C GLY A 130 11.66 7.52 1.68
N LYS A 131 11.68 8.67 1.02
CA LYS A 131 12.33 9.85 1.58
C LYS A 131 11.46 10.50 2.64
N THR A 132 12.08 10.96 3.72
CA THR A 132 11.39 11.63 4.83
C THR A 132 10.54 12.83 4.38
N ASP A 133 11.00 13.60 3.39
CA ASP A 133 10.25 14.75 2.83
C ASP A 133 8.91 14.33 2.20
N ALA A 134 8.91 13.27 1.40
CA ALA A 134 7.72 12.77 0.72
C ALA A 134 6.71 12.14 1.70
N VAL A 135 7.22 11.44 2.71
CA VAL A 135 6.42 10.89 3.81
C VAL A 135 5.75 12.02 4.60
N ASN A 136 6.51 13.06 4.95
CA ASN A 136 6.00 14.25 5.65
C ASN A 136 4.93 14.98 4.84
N ALA A 137 5.16 15.18 3.54
CA ALA A 137 4.18 15.81 2.65
C ALA A 137 2.84 15.03 2.59
N PHE A 138 2.89 13.69 2.64
CA PHE A 138 1.68 12.87 2.70
C PHE A 138 0.92 13.08 4.03
N TRP A 139 1.62 13.09 5.16
CA TRP A 139 0.97 13.31 6.45
C TRP A 139 0.41 14.72 6.58
N GLU A 140 1.14 15.73 6.13
CA GLU A 140 0.68 17.12 6.12
C GLU A 140 -0.64 17.25 5.33
N SER A 141 -0.72 16.58 4.18
CA SER A 141 -1.93 16.56 3.34
C SER A 141 -3.16 15.96 4.03
N ASN A 142 -2.97 15.10 5.05
CA ASN A 142 -4.07 14.45 5.78
C ASN A 142 -4.28 15.02 7.19
N SER A 143 -3.44 15.97 7.63
CA SER A 143 -3.38 16.41 9.03
C SER A 143 -4.69 16.98 9.55
N GLY A 144 -5.42 17.73 8.72
CA GLY A 144 -6.66 18.42 9.08
C GLY A 144 -7.82 17.50 9.49
N TRP A 145 -7.85 16.24 9.05
CA TRP A 145 -8.92 15.29 9.39
C TRP A 145 -8.42 14.11 10.23
N MET A 146 -7.13 13.78 10.15
CA MET A 146 -6.53 12.75 11.01
C MET A 146 -6.47 13.20 12.47
N GLY A 147 -6.41 14.50 12.76
CA GLY A 147 -6.15 15.03 14.11
C GLY A 147 -4.68 14.98 14.50
N GLU A 148 -4.36 15.35 15.74
CA GLU A 148 -2.98 15.43 16.23
C GLU A 148 -2.26 14.07 16.19
N ARG A 149 -1.00 14.11 15.77
CA ARG A 149 -0.13 12.93 15.75
C ARG A 149 1.18 13.26 16.45
N THR A 150 1.70 12.31 17.20
CA THR A 150 3.14 12.22 17.48
C THR A 150 3.87 12.09 16.14
N ARG A 151 4.73 13.05 15.80
CA ARG A 151 5.57 12.97 14.60
C ARG A 151 6.41 11.69 14.70
N TYR A 152 6.09 10.69 13.88
CA TYR A 152 6.90 9.49 13.70
C TYR A 152 8.15 9.86 12.88
N ALA A 153 8.99 10.73 13.44
CA ALA A 153 10.37 10.79 13.01
C ALA A 153 11.01 9.49 13.52
N GLU A 154 11.52 8.68 12.59
CA GLU A 154 12.40 7.53 12.89
C GLU A 154 11.71 6.27 13.45
N ASP A 155 10.67 5.78 12.76
CA ASP A 155 10.20 4.42 13.00
C ASP A 155 11.29 3.39 12.66
N ALA A 156 11.67 2.52 13.60
CA ALA A 156 12.69 1.49 13.42
C ALA A 156 12.38 0.47 12.30
N ARG A 157 11.11 0.42 11.85
CA ARG A 157 10.67 -0.41 10.72
C ARG A 157 10.93 0.25 9.37
N HIS A 158 11.43 1.49 9.34
CA HIS A 158 11.82 2.16 8.11
C HIS A 158 13.07 1.52 7.51
N ILE A 159 12.92 0.86 6.37
CA ILE A 159 14.02 0.14 5.70
C ILE A 159 14.91 1.06 4.85
N GLY A 160 14.73 2.37 4.90
CA GLY A 160 15.62 3.36 4.28
C GLY A 160 15.00 4.14 3.11
N GLU A 161 15.70 5.19 2.69
CA GLU A 161 15.13 6.20 1.79
C GLU A 161 15.49 6.02 0.31
N ARG A 162 16.60 5.33 0.03
CA ARG A 162 17.20 5.32 -1.30
C ARG A 162 16.70 4.16 -2.12
N GLN A 163 16.27 4.46 -3.35
CA GLN A 163 16.16 3.46 -4.40
C GLN A 163 17.54 2.88 -4.71
N ASN A 164 17.57 1.58 -5.04
CA ASN A 164 18.80 0.94 -5.48
C ASN A 164 19.21 1.44 -6.88
N ILE A 165 20.46 1.20 -7.29
CA ILE A 165 21.00 1.60 -8.59
C ILE A 165 20.16 1.09 -9.76
N ILE A 166 19.64 -0.14 -9.66
CA ILE A 166 18.73 -0.74 -10.66
C ILE A 166 17.43 0.07 -10.76
N GLY A 167 16.78 0.34 -9.62
CA GLY A 167 15.55 1.13 -9.58
C GLY A 167 15.75 2.56 -10.12
N ARG A 168 16.89 3.19 -9.79
CA ARG A 168 17.28 4.50 -10.33
C ARG A 168 17.54 4.46 -11.84
N GLY A 169 18.21 3.42 -12.33
CA GLY A 169 18.47 3.22 -13.75
C GLY A 169 17.17 3.08 -14.55
N PHE A 170 16.25 2.22 -14.11
CA PHE A 170 14.92 2.12 -14.71
C PHE A 170 14.15 3.43 -14.64
N ALA A 171 14.19 4.12 -13.50
CA ALA A 171 13.52 5.41 -13.35
C ALA A 171 14.09 6.47 -14.30
N TRP A 172 15.41 6.46 -14.54
CA TRP A 172 16.09 7.35 -15.47
C TRP A 172 15.71 7.05 -16.92
N VAL A 173 15.81 5.80 -17.37
CA VAL A 173 15.41 5.39 -18.74
C VAL A 173 13.94 5.72 -19.01
N LEU A 174 13.07 5.44 -18.03
CA LEU A 174 11.63 5.65 -18.14
C LEU A 174 11.22 7.08 -17.74
N SER A 175 12.16 8.01 -17.57
CA SER A 175 11.82 9.38 -17.18
C SER A 175 11.31 10.24 -18.35
N GLY A 176 11.68 9.93 -19.59
CA GLY A 176 11.36 10.70 -20.79
C GLY A 176 10.19 10.17 -21.62
N VAL A 177 10.26 10.38 -22.93
CA VAL A 177 9.20 10.06 -23.91
C VAL A 177 8.85 8.56 -23.91
N LEU A 178 9.85 7.69 -23.87
CA LEU A 178 9.64 6.23 -23.78
C LEU A 178 8.78 5.86 -22.58
N GLY A 179 9.09 6.44 -21.41
CA GLY A 179 8.27 6.25 -20.21
C GLY A 179 6.84 6.76 -20.41
N ASN A 180 6.63 7.89 -21.10
CA ASN A 180 5.30 8.45 -21.33
C ASN A 180 4.45 7.56 -22.25
N VAL A 181 5.07 6.93 -23.24
CA VAL A 181 4.41 5.92 -24.08
C VAL A 181 4.07 4.69 -23.23
N LEU A 182 5.04 4.19 -22.45
CA LEU A 182 4.83 3.03 -21.57
C LEU A 182 3.71 3.28 -20.54
N GLU A 183 3.70 4.44 -19.88
CA GLU A 183 2.66 4.82 -18.92
C GLU A 183 1.27 4.77 -19.56
N ARG A 184 1.10 5.35 -20.76
CA ARG A 184 -0.17 5.35 -21.49
C ARG A 184 -0.61 3.94 -21.87
N ALA A 185 0.32 3.11 -22.34
CA ALA A 185 0.03 1.72 -22.67
C ALA A 185 -0.37 0.91 -21.42
N LEU A 186 0.39 1.04 -20.33
CA LEU A 186 0.12 0.37 -19.06
C LEU A 186 -1.19 0.82 -18.44
N ARG A 187 -1.52 2.12 -18.50
CA ARG A 187 -2.82 2.67 -18.10
C ARG A 187 -3.94 1.95 -18.85
N PHE A 188 -3.88 1.92 -20.17
CA PHE A 188 -4.91 1.28 -21.00
C PHE A 188 -5.09 -0.21 -20.67
N LEU A 189 -3.98 -0.96 -20.54
CA LEU A 189 -4.02 -2.39 -20.21
C LEU A 189 -4.60 -2.64 -18.80
N GLN A 190 -4.19 -1.83 -17.82
CA GLN A 190 -4.65 -1.95 -16.44
C GLN A 190 -6.14 -1.58 -16.31
N MET A 191 -6.58 -0.50 -16.97
CA MET A 191 -8.00 -0.10 -17.03
C MET A 191 -8.86 -1.22 -17.60
N LYS A 192 -8.51 -1.74 -18.78
CA LYS A 192 -9.22 -2.87 -19.40
C LYS A 192 -9.29 -4.12 -18.52
N LYS A 193 -8.25 -4.38 -17.73
CA LYS A 193 -8.22 -5.51 -16.81
C LYS A 193 -9.14 -5.27 -15.61
N ILE A 194 -9.14 -4.05 -15.05
CA ILE A 194 -9.98 -3.68 -13.92
C ILE A 194 -11.46 -3.71 -14.33
N GLU A 195 -11.81 -3.09 -15.47
CA GLU A 195 -13.17 -3.12 -16.03
C GLU A 195 -13.71 -4.55 -16.21
N ARG A 196 -12.89 -5.44 -16.78
CA ARG A 196 -13.26 -6.86 -16.90
C ARG A 196 -13.50 -7.52 -15.54
N SER A 197 -12.67 -7.19 -14.54
CA SER A 197 -12.84 -7.76 -13.21
C SER A 197 -14.10 -7.25 -12.50
N MET A 198 -14.52 -6.00 -12.73
CA MET A 198 -15.72 -5.42 -12.14
C MET A 198 -17.01 -6.07 -12.66
N ARG A 199 -17.03 -6.54 -13.91
CA ARG A 199 -18.19 -7.27 -14.48
C ARG A 199 -18.47 -8.62 -13.79
N SER A 200 -17.49 -9.16 -13.06
CA SER A 200 -17.58 -10.46 -12.38
C SER A 200 -17.85 -10.35 -10.87
N VAL A 201 -18.25 -9.16 -10.40
CA VAL A 201 -18.51 -8.89 -8.99
C VAL A 201 -19.96 -9.24 -8.64
N PRO A 202 -20.21 -10.10 -7.62
CA PRO A 202 -21.55 -10.38 -7.11
C PRO A 202 -22.27 -9.10 -6.65
N ALA A 203 -23.61 -9.05 -6.81
CA ALA A 203 -24.41 -7.85 -6.53
C ALA A 203 -24.39 -7.38 -5.06
N ASP A 204 -24.09 -8.28 -4.12
CA ASP A 204 -23.97 -8.03 -2.68
C ASP A 204 -22.59 -7.51 -2.25
N TYR A 205 -21.61 -7.52 -3.17
CA TYR A 205 -20.25 -7.09 -2.90
C TYR A 205 -20.08 -5.60 -3.22
N ARG A 206 -19.69 -4.80 -2.22
CA ARG A 206 -19.46 -3.35 -2.33
C ARG A 206 -17.97 -3.02 -2.24
N PRO A 207 -17.21 -3.14 -3.35
CA PRO A 207 -15.79 -2.80 -3.34
C PRO A 207 -15.61 -1.29 -3.52
N ARG A 208 -14.68 -0.69 -2.77
CA ARG A 208 -14.21 0.68 -3.03
C ARG A 208 -13.09 0.57 -4.07
N ILE A 209 -13.39 0.93 -5.31
CA ILE A 209 -12.43 0.93 -6.41
C ILE A 209 -12.33 2.35 -6.96
N ILE A 210 -11.16 2.97 -6.78
CA ILE A 210 -10.83 4.27 -7.37
C ILE A 210 -9.72 4.04 -8.38
N VAL A 211 -9.92 4.50 -9.62
CA VAL A 211 -8.91 4.35 -10.67
C VAL A 211 -8.82 5.64 -11.45
N SER A 212 -7.69 6.31 -11.31
CA SER A 212 -7.38 7.58 -11.98
C SER A 212 -5.89 7.69 -12.24
N ASP A 213 -5.47 8.80 -12.86
CA ASP A 213 -4.06 9.11 -13.10
C ASP A 213 -3.28 9.52 -11.82
N VAL A 214 -4.00 9.72 -10.71
CA VAL A 214 -3.46 10.23 -9.44
C VAL A 214 -3.70 9.29 -8.26
N GLU A 215 -4.70 8.42 -8.35
CA GLU A 215 -5.10 7.49 -7.29
C GLU A 215 -5.57 6.16 -7.88
N LEU A 216 -5.01 5.06 -7.34
CA LEU A 216 -5.45 3.69 -7.60
C LEU A 216 -5.73 3.01 -6.26
N GLU A 217 -6.99 2.74 -5.99
CA GLU A 217 -7.46 2.15 -4.74
C GLU A 217 -8.28 0.89 -5.02
N PHE A 218 -8.00 -0.18 -4.27
CA PHE A 218 -8.63 -1.48 -4.43
C PHE A 218 -8.97 -2.08 -3.06
N HIS A 219 -10.07 -1.63 -2.44
CA HIS A 219 -10.60 -2.29 -1.25
C HIS A 219 -11.70 -3.30 -1.62
N PRO A 220 -11.49 -4.59 -1.33
CA PRO A 220 -12.49 -5.62 -1.62
C PRO A 220 -13.79 -5.44 -0.84
N ASP A 221 -13.74 -4.93 0.40
CA ASP A 221 -14.92 -4.82 1.26
C ASP A 221 -14.93 -3.46 1.97
N GLN A 222 -15.79 -2.55 1.50
CA GLN A 222 -15.91 -1.19 2.03
C GLN A 222 -16.63 -1.13 3.39
N ARG A 223 -17.36 -2.17 3.79
CA ARG A 223 -18.18 -2.19 5.02
C ARG A 223 -17.37 -1.91 6.29
N LYS A 224 -16.07 -2.19 6.26
CA LYS A 224 -15.14 -1.91 7.37
C LYS A 224 -14.86 -0.42 7.57
N PHE A 225 -15.20 0.42 6.60
CA PHE A 225 -14.96 1.86 6.61
C PHE A 225 -16.23 2.70 6.64
N GLU A 226 -17.40 2.08 6.59
CA GLU A 226 -18.72 2.76 6.61
C GLU A 226 -19.27 2.96 8.02
N GLN A 227 -18.59 2.44 9.05
CA GLN A 227 -18.94 2.59 10.47
C GLN A 227 -18.26 3.80 11.09
#